data_AF-A0A9E2TSU1-F1
#
_entry.id   AF-A0A9E2TSU1-F1
#
_cell.length_a   1.000
_cell.length_b   1.000
_cell.length_c   1.000
_cell.angle_alpha   90.00
_cell.angle_beta   90.00
_cell.angle_gamma   90.00
#
_symmetry.space_group_name_H-M   'P 1'
#
loop_
_entity.id
_entity.type
_entity.pdbx_description
1 polymer ?
#
loop_
_entity_poly.entity_id
_entity_poly.type
_entity_poly.pdbx_seq_one_letter_code
_entity_poly.pdbx_strand_id
1 'polypeptide(L)'
;MPLHSRGLYVSVGILLAVVSLTGGCASKSATTAQGKPVSGTDEQIFLGDTIEKNYDPNVIMKRGEAFFEKEEFAEAIVEYQHFLELHRSHQLAVYAQFRLGESHLRMAKSIDRDPEPIQKAIAAFEKLRKEFPGSKYEGQVLQRLEDCHDWLAQTHLFVGHFYFRRASYLAAAHRFDQIMKDYPDKKVAPEALYQLALTYRELGADDWAAEKLRLLAEKYPNSDFVGDGRRLLAKLEKKPATTPPTSVAAATEPAPQLAPGLLASASGIKAASAPNLSTLRSTPNLSLRQSFVSCRLGAWC
;
A
#
# COMPACT_ATOMS: atom_id res chain seq x y z
N MET A 1 44.69 36.76 -28.07
CA MET A 1 44.49 36.91 -29.53
C MET A 1 43.00 36.85 -29.81
N PRO A 2 42.43 37.73 -30.65
CA PRO A 2 41.00 37.78 -30.97
C PRO A 2 40.67 36.99 -32.24
N LEU A 3 39.38 36.70 -32.47
CA LEU A 3 38.63 36.60 -33.75
C LEU A 3 37.26 35.96 -33.41
N HIS A 4 36.15 36.70 -33.50
CA HIS A 4 35.20 36.73 -34.64
C HIS A 4 34.38 35.43 -34.82
N SER A 5 33.06 35.44 -35.12
CA SER A 5 32.04 36.51 -35.13
C SER A 5 30.67 35.90 -35.52
N ARG A 6 29.54 36.52 -35.12
CA ARG A 6 28.23 36.62 -35.83
C ARG A 6 27.71 35.36 -36.59
N GLY A 7 26.55 34.77 -36.32
CA GLY A 7 25.27 35.39 -35.97
C GLY A 7 24.48 35.74 -37.24
N LEU A 8 23.45 34.95 -37.59
CA LEU A 8 22.47 35.28 -38.63
C LEU A 8 21.11 34.59 -38.39
N TYR A 9 20.08 35.40 -38.12
CA TYR A 9 18.67 35.01 -38.27
C TYR A 9 18.31 35.10 -39.76
N VAL A 10 17.49 34.17 -40.27
CA VAL A 10 16.84 34.31 -41.59
C VAL A 10 15.37 33.96 -41.47
N SER A 11 14.52 34.95 -41.77
CA SER A 11 13.07 34.84 -41.83
C SER A 11 12.56 34.88 -43.28
N VAL A 12 11.90 33.81 -43.70
CA VAL A 12 11.10 33.70 -44.95
C VAL A 12 10.02 32.65 -44.66
N GLY A 13 8.76 32.74 -45.07
CA GLY A 13 8.03 33.77 -45.82
C GLY A 13 6.63 33.23 -46.12
N ILE A 14 5.59 34.07 -46.06
CA ILE A 14 4.18 33.66 -46.17
C ILE A 14 3.84 33.21 -47.61
N LEU A 15 3.02 32.16 -47.75
CA LEU A 15 2.18 32.00 -48.95
C LEU A 15 0.87 31.27 -48.66
N LEU A 16 -0.23 32.04 -48.70
CA LEU A 16 -1.61 31.56 -48.71
C LEU A 16 -1.97 31.06 -50.12
N ALA A 17 -2.61 29.91 -50.23
CA ALA A 17 -3.25 29.44 -51.45
C ALA A 17 -4.71 29.04 -51.15
N VAL A 18 -5.63 29.95 -51.44
CA VAL A 18 -7.08 29.68 -51.40
C VAL A 18 -7.48 29.06 -52.75
N VAL A 19 -8.06 27.86 -52.73
CA VAL A 19 -8.75 27.28 -53.89
C VAL A 19 -10.15 26.88 -53.46
N SER A 20 -11.13 27.68 -53.87
CA SER A 20 -12.56 27.38 -53.77
C SER A 20 -13.07 27.02 -55.16
N LEU A 21 -13.78 25.90 -55.35
CA LEU A 21 -14.65 25.66 -56.51
C LEU A 21 -15.64 24.49 -56.26
N THR A 22 -16.83 24.91 -55.85
CA THR A 22 -18.18 24.36 -56.13
C THR A 22 -18.38 23.05 -56.91
N GLY A 23 -19.33 22.23 -56.43
CA GLY A 23 -20.12 21.26 -57.22
C GLY A 23 -20.27 19.91 -56.51
N GLY A 24 -21.45 19.30 -56.38
CA GLY A 24 -22.81 19.71 -56.72
C GLY A 24 -23.83 18.70 -56.16
N CYS A 25 -25.09 19.09 -55.97
CA CYS A 25 -26.12 18.21 -55.40
C CYS A 25 -26.62 17.17 -56.42
N ALA A 26 -26.84 15.92 -55.98
CA ALA A 26 -27.65 14.94 -56.70
C ALA A 26 -28.40 14.03 -55.70
N SER A 27 -29.67 14.37 -55.44
CA SER A 27 -30.57 13.59 -54.58
C SER A 27 -31.31 12.51 -55.37
N LYS A 28 -31.38 11.29 -54.83
CA LYS A 28 -32.45 10.32 -55.13
C LYS A 28 -33.00 9.76 -53.82
N SER A 29 -34.33 9.66 -53.75
CA SER A 29 -35.11 9.33 -52.55
C SER A 29 -35.99 8.09 -52.78
N ALA A 30 -36.64 7.61 -51.70
CA ALA A 30 -37.49 6.41 -51.60
C ALA A 30 -36.69 5.07 -51.62
N THR A 31 -36.99 4.01 -50.86
CA THR A 31 -38.02 3.70 -49.82
C THR A 31 -37.51 2.45 -49.05
N THR A 32 -37.95 2.02 -47.85
CA THR A 32 -39.09 2.31 -46.95
C THR A 32 -38.65 2.08 -45.48
N ALA A 33 -39.26 2.73 -44.49
CA ALA A 33 -39.03 2.48 -43.05
C ALA A 33 -39.85 1.29 -42.50
N GLN A 34 -39.48 0.74 -41.33
CA GLN A 34 -40.35 0.62 -40.12
C GLN A 34 -39.64 -0.19 -39.02
N GLY A 35 -39.35 0.48 -37.91
CA GLY A 35 -38.86 -0.09 -36.64
C GLY A 35 -38.83 1.06 -35.63
N LYS A 36 -39.74 1.07 -34.65
CA LYS A 36 -40.01 2.27 -33.82
C LYS A 36 -38.87 2.55 -32.82
N PRO A 37 -38.60 3.83 -32.51
CA PRO A 37 -37.44 4.23 -31.73
C PRO A 37 -37.65 4.09 -30.21
N VAL A 38 -36.68 3.48 -29.54
CA VAL A 38 -36.22 3.97 -28.22
C VAL A 38 -35.42 5.26 -28.49
N SER A 39 -35.36 6.20 -27.54
CA SER A 39 -34.82 7.56 -27.74
C SER A 39 -33.41 7.58 -28.37
N GLY A 40 -33.35 7.77 -29.68
CA GLY A 40 -32.21 7.36 -30.51
C GLY A 40 -31.23 8.48 -30.85
N THR A 41 -30.53 9.03 -29.86
CA THR A 41 -29.36 9.90 -30.09
C THR A 41 -28.06 9.33 -29.52
N ASP A 42 -28.13 8.59 -28.41
CA ASP A 42 -26.93 8.30 -27.62
C ASP A 42 -26.27 6.95 -28.01
N GLU A 43 -27.07 5.96 -28.40
CA GLU A 43 -26.57 4.63 -28.83
C GLU A 43 -25.76 4.71 -30.14
N GLN A 44 -26.10 5.63 -31.04
CA GLN A 44 -25.49 5.71 -32.38
C GLN A 44 -24.11 6.38 -32.39
N ILE A 45 -23.72 7.06 -31.30
CA ILE A 45 -22.40 7.69 -31.17
C ILE A 45 -21.28 6.63 -31.05
N PHE A 46 -21.60 5.43 -30.55
CA PHE A 46 -20.63 4.36 -30.29
C PHE A 46 -20.67 3.22 -31.33
N LEU A 47 -21.47 3.35 -32.40
CA LEU A 47 -21.74 2.24 -33.34
C LEU A 47 -20.54 1.83 -34.24
N GLY A 48 -19.41 2.53 -34.17
CA GLY A 48 -18.15 2.16 -34.83
C GLY A 48 -17.24 1.25 -33.99
N ASP A 49 -17.36 1.32 -32.66
CA ASP A 49 -16.60 0.51 -31.71
C ASP A 49 -17.40 -0.77 -31.39
N THR A 50 -17.25 -1.77 -32.26
CA THR A 50 -17.72 -3.14 -31.99
C THR A 50 -17.17 -3.59 -30.63
N ILE A 51 -18.07 -3.84 -29.67
CA ILE A 51 -17.78 -4.11 -28.24
C ILE A 51 -16.64 -5.14 -28.06
N GLU A 52 -16.61 -6.16 -28.91
CA GLU A 52 -15.57 -7.21 -28.95
C GLU A 52 -14.13 -6.67 -29.03
N LYS A 53 -13.89 -5.57 -29.77
CA LYS A 53 -12.54 -4.98 -29.91
C LYS A 53 -12.04 -4.33 -28.62
N ASN A 54 -12.94 -3.77 -27.82
CA ASN A 54 -12.57 -3.11 -26.56
C ASN A 54 -12.12 -4.11 -25.49
N TYR A 55 -12.46 -5.39 -25.67
CA TYR A 55 -12.04 -6.51 -24.82
C TYR A 55 -10.95 -7.38 -25.44
N ASP A 56 -10.40 -7.04 -26.62
CA ASP A 56 -9.25 -7.75 -27.18
C ASP A 56 -8.03 -7.60 -26.25
N PRO A 57 -7.34 -8.71 -25.90
CA PRO A 57 -6.17 -8.66 -25.00
C PRO A 57 -5.12 -7.62 -25.44
N ASN A 58 -4.87 -7.51 -26.74
CA ASN A 58 -3.86 -6.61 -27.29
C ASN A 58 -4.29 -5.15 -27.22
N VAL A 59 -5.60 -4.86 -27.30
CA VAL A 59 -6.15 -3.51 -27.18
C VAL A 59 -6.06 -3.04 -25.73
N ILE A 60 -6.50 -3.86 -24.77
CA ILE A 60 -6.37 -3.55 -23.33
C ILE A 60 -4.89 -3.35 -22.97
N MET A 61 -4.00 -4.26 -23.41
CA MET A 61 -2.56 -4.14 -23.15
C MET A 61 -1.99 -2.84 -23.71
N LYS A 62 -2.25 -2.50 -24.99
CA LYS A 62 -1.76 -1.26 -25.60
C LYS A 62 -2.30 -0.01 -24.89
N ARG A 63 -3.52 -0.06 -24.35
CA ARG A 63 -4.12 1.04 -23.57
C ARG A 63 -3.38 1.23 -22.24
N GLY A 64 -3.11 0.15 -21.50
CA GLY A 64 -2.29 0.18 -20.29
C GLY A 64 -0.85 0.67 -20.54
N GLU A 65 -0.22 0.21 -21.63
CA GLU A 65 1.10 0.71 -22.05
C GLU A 65 1.07 2.21 -22.35
N ALA A 66 0.10 2.70 -23.11
CA ALA A 66 -0.02 4.11 -23.46
C ALA A 66 -0.26 5.02 -22.24
N PHE A 67 -0.96 4.54 -21.21
CA PHE A 67 -1.09 5.27 -19.94
C PHE A 67 0.24 5.28 -19.17
N PHE A 68 0.93 4.15 -19.09
CA PHE A 68 2.23 4.06 -18.40
C PHE A 68 3.31 4.93 -19.07
N GLU A 69 3.35 4.99 -20.40
CA GLU A 69 4.28 5.84 -21.17
C GLU A 69 4.03 7.35 -20.95
N LYS A 70 2.80 7.73 -20.61
CA LYS A 70 2.43 9.10 -20.23
C LYS A 70 2.63 9.42 -18.74
N GLU A 71 3.12 8.46 -17.96
CA GLU A 71 3.19 8.53 -16.48
C GLU A 71 1.80 8.62 -15.79
N GLU A 72 0.73 8.30 -16.52
CA GLU A 72 -0.66 8.15 -16.04
C GLU A 72 -0.81 6.77 -15.34
N PHE A 73 -0.03 6.57 -14.26
CA PHE A 73 0.11 5.26 -13.62
C PHE A 73 -1.16 4.74 -12.96
N ALA A 74 -2.06 5.62 -12.50
CA ALA A 74 -3.31 5.22 -11.87
C ALA A 74 -4.26 4.57 -12.89
N GLU A 75 -4.33 5.16 -14.08
CA GLU A 75 -5.06 4.68 -15.24
C GLU A 75 -4.44 3.37 -15.75
N ALA A 76 -3.11 3.32 -15.87
CA ALA A 76 -2.38 2.10 -16.26
C ALA A 76 -2.65 0.92 -15.31
N ILE A 77 -2.72 1.16 -14.00
CA ILE A 77 -3.06 0.14 -12.99
C ILE A 77 -4.44 -0.47 -13.25
N VAL A 78 -5.45 0.36 -13.54
CA VAL A 78 -6.81 -0.12 -13.85
C VAL A 78 -6.80 -1.00 -15.09
N GLU A 79 -6.07 -0.61 -16.15
CA GLU A 79 -5.97 -1.40 -17.38
C GLU A 79 -5.25 -2.73 -17.21
N TYR A 80 -4.12 -2.75 -16.48
CA TYR A 80 -3.41 -4.00 -16.20
C TYR A 80 -4.23 -4.93 -15.29
N GLN A 81 -4.97 -4.40 -14.32
CA GLN A 81 -5.91 -5.19 -13.51
C GLN A 81 -7.03 -5.76 -14.39
N HIS A 82 -7.65 -4.93 -15.23
CA HIS A 82 -8.71 -5.35 -16.15
C HIS A 82 -8.24 -6.45 -17.11
N PHE A 83 -7.02 -6.34 -17.63
CA PHE A 83 -6.38 -7.40 -18.42
C PHE A 83 -6.27 -8.71 -17.63
N LEU A 84 -5.82 -8.67 -16.38
CA LEU A 84 -5.60 -9.85 -15.53
C LEU A 84 -6.90 -10.53 -15.06
N GLU A 85 -7.98 -9.75 -14.95
CA GLU A 85 -9.32 -10.24 -14.65
C GLU A 85 -9.92 -11.01 -15.82
N LEU A 86 -9.85 -10.44 -17.02
CA LEU A 86 -10.45 -11.04 -18.23
C LEU A 86 -9.57 -12.14 -18.87
N HIS A 87 -8.25 -11.93 -18.91
CA HIS A 87 -7.32 -12.66 -19.78
C HIS A 87 -6.18 -13.34 -19.02
N ARG A 88 -6.47 -13.92 -17.84
CA ARG A 88 -5.46 -14.52 -16.95
C ARG A 88 -4.57 -15.59 -17.59
N SER A 89 -5.10 -16.37 -18.54
CA SER A 89 -4.35 -17.42 -19.24
C SER A 89 -3.62 -16.93 -20.51
N HIS A 90 -3.69 -15.64 -20.84
CA HIS A 90 -3.05 -15.09 -22.02
C HIS A 90 -1.53 -14.98 -21.85
N GLN A 91 -0.77 -15.09 -22.95
CA GLN A 91 0.71 -15.01 -22.93
C GLN A 91 1.24 -13.70 -22.32
N LEU A 92 0.46 -12.64 -22.40
CA LEU A 92 0.80 -11.32 -21.84
C LEU A 92 0.40 -11.14 -20.36
N ALA A 93 -0.27 -12.10 -19.72
CA ALA A 93 -0.70 -11.97 -18.32
C ALA A 93 0.50 -11.77 -17.37
N VAL A 94 1.60 -12.49 -17.60
CA VAL A 94 2.85 -12.28 -16.84
C VAL A 94 3.36 -10.84 -16.96
N TYR A 95 3.25 -10.26 -18.17
CA TYR A 95 3.70 -8.90 -18.43
C TYR A 95 2.76 -7.85 -17.82
N ALA A 96 1.43 -8.05 -17.89
CA ALA A 96 0.46 -7.22 -17.18
C ALA A 96 0.71 -7.22 -15.67
N GLN A 97 0.93 -8.39 -15.07
CA GLN A 97 1.22 -8.50 -13.63
C GLN A 97 2.55 -7.84 -13.24
N PHE A 98 3.56 -7.90 -14.12
CA PHE A 98 4.84 -7.20 -13.91
C PHE A 98 4.65 -5.68 -13.95
N ARG A 99 3.97 -5.18 -14.99
CA ARG A 99 3.73 -3.75 -15.19
C ARG A 99 2.76 -3.15 -14.18
N LEU A 100 1.81 -3.94 -13.65
CA LEU A 100 1.00 -3.58 -12.50
C LEU A 100 1.88 -3.28 -11.26
N GLY A 101 2.85 -4.15 -10.96
CA GLY A 101 3.82 -3.92 -9.88
C GLY A 101 4.72 -2.70 -10.12
N GLU A 102 5.22 -2.52 -11.35
CA GLU A 102 6.00 -1.32 -11.70
C GLU A 102 5.17 -0.04 -11.61
N SER A 103 3.90 -0.05 -11.98
CA SER A 103 3.02 1.13 -11.91
C SER A 103 2.79 1.54 -10.45
N HIS A 104 2.53 0.58 -9.56
CA HIS A 104 2.45 0.84 -8.11
C HIS A 104 3.77 1.37 -7.53
N LEU A 105 4.92 0.86 -7.98
CA LEU A 105 6.24 1.39 -7.60
C LEU A 105 6.39 2.86 -8.04
N ARG A 106 6.00 3.19 -9.28
CA ARG A 106 6.09 4.55 -9.85
C ARG A 106 5.13 5.56 -9.21
N MET A 107 4.04 5.10 -8.60
CA MET A 107 3.15 5.96 -7.79
C MET A 107 3.79 6.44 -6.47
N ALA A 108 4.85 5.78 -5.98
CA ALA A 108 5.53 6.20 -4.76
C ALA A 108 6.31 7.50 -4.99
N LYS A 109 6.06 8.51 -4.16
CA LYS A 109 6.61 9.87 -4.34
C LYS A 109 7.93 10.07 -3.61
N SER A 110 7.91 9.91 -2.29
CA SER A 110 9.05 10.20 -1.41
C SER A 110 8.87 9.52 -0.05
N ILE A 111 9.97 9.36 0.69
CA ILE A 111 10.06 8.57 1.93
C ILE A 111 9.22 9.19 3.08
N ASP A 112 8.88 10.47 3.00
CA ASP A 112 7.98 11.17 3.94
C ASP A 112 6.48 10.93 3.69
N ARG A 113 6.12 10.20 2.62
CA ARG A 113 4.74 9.98 2.20
C ARG A 113 4.26 8.57 2.53
N ASP A 114 2.97 8.35 2.29
CA ASP A 114 2.31 7.08 2.53
C ASP A 114 3.00 5.95 1.73
N PRO A 115 3.50 4.88 2.39
CA PRO A 115 4.13 3.75 1.74
C PRO A 115 3.14 2.76 1.10
N GLU A 116 1.82 2.99 1.17
CA GLU A 116 0.80 2.10 0.57
C GLU A 116 1.09 1.70 -0.90
N PRO A 117 1.58 2.58 -1.81
CA PRO A 117 1.94 2.19 -3.17
C PRO A 117 3.08 1.16 -3.23
N ILE A 118 4.08 1.26 -2.34
CA ILE A 118 5.19 0.29 -2.24
C ILE A 118 4.66 -1.06 -1.73
N GLN A 119 3.74 -1.06 -0.77
CA GLN A 119 3.10 -2.28 -0.27
C GLN A 119 2.27 -2.97 -1.37
N LYS A 120 1.54 -2.21 -2.18
CA LYS A 120 0.82 -2.71 -3.36
C LYS A 120 1.77 -3.25 -4.44
N ALA A 121 2.92 -2.60 -4.65
CA ALA A 121 3.96 -3.10 -5.56
C ALA A 121 4.52 -4.45 -5.10
N ILE A 122 4.88 -4.59 -3.81
CA ILE A 122 5.33 -5.87 -3.23
C ILE A 122 4.27 -6.96 -3.45
N ALA A 123 3.02 -6.71 -3.09
CA ALA A 123 1.94 -7.68 -3.27
C ALA A 123 1.75 -8.09 -4.74
N ALA A 124 1.87 -7.17 -5.69
CA ALA A 124 1.80 -7.45 -7.12
C ALA A 124 2.99 -8.28 -7.63
N PHE A 125 4.19 -8.03 -7.10
CA PHE A 125 5.42 -8.76 -7.43
C PHE A 125 5.45 -10.17 -6.81
N GLU A 126 5.03 -10.33 -5.56
CA GLU A 126 4.86 -11.64 -4.92
C GLU A 126 3.79 -12.48 -5.63
N LYS A 127 2.67 -11.86 -6.02
CA LYS A 127 1.64 -12.52 -6.83
C LYS A 127 2.19 -12.99 -8.16
N LEU A 128 3.04 -12.21 -8.84
CA LEU A 128 3.72 -12.65 -10.07
C LEU A 128 4.55 -13.92 -9.82
N ARG A 129 5.41 -13.92 -8.79
CA ARG A 129 6.25 -15.08 -8.46
C ARG A 129 5.44 -16.33 -8.12
N LYS A 130 4.28 -16.15 -7.48
CA LYS A 130 3.37 -17.23 -7.07
C LYS A 130 2.55 -17.79 -8.23
N GLU A 131 2.05 -16.94 -9.13
CA GLU A 131 1.18 -17.35 -10.24
C GLU A 131 1.96 -17.70 -11.52
N PHE A 132 3.15 -17.14 -11.71
CA PHE A 132 3.98 -17.29 -12.92
C PHE A 132 5.47 -17.63 -12.59
N PRO A 133 5.74 -18.78 -11.95
CA PRO A 133 7.09 -19.21 -11.62
C PRO A 133 7.93 -19.49 -12.89
N GLY A 134 9.24 -19.22 -12.84
CA GLY A 134 10.16 -19.44 -13.97
C GLY A 134 9.98 -18.46 -15.13
N SER A 135 9.28 -17.33 -14.91
CA SER A 135 9.06 -16.34 -15.95
C SER A 135 10.30 -15.49 -16.24
N LYS A 136 10.41 -14.95 -17.46
CA LYS A 136 11.53 -14.08 -17.87
C LYS A 136 11.69 -12.80 -17.03
N TYR A 137 10.68 -12.44 -16.24
CA TYR A 137 10.70 -11.27 -15.36
C TYR A 137 11.15 -11.60 -13.93
N GLU A 138 11.25 -12.88 -13.55
CA GLU A 138 11.51 -13.29 -12.16
C GLU A 138 12.77 -12.64 -11.55
N GLY A 139 13.87 -12.58 -12.30
CA GLY A 139 15.09 -11.91 -11.85
C GLY A 139 14.93 -10.40 -11.61
N GLN A 140 14.14 -9.71 -12.45
CA GLN A 140 13.82 -8.29 -12.26
C GLN A 140 12.88 -8.09 -11.06
N VAL A 141 11.90 -8.99 -10.89
CA VAL A 141 10.94 -8.96 -9.79
C VAL A 141 11.63 -9.16 -8.44
N LEU A 142 12.62 -10.06 -8.35
CA LEU A 142 13.45 -10.20 -7.15
C LEU A 142 14.20 -8.91 -6.81
N GLN A 143 14.82 -8.25 -7.79
CA GLN A 143 15.50 -6.97 -7.59
C GLN A 143 14.53 -5.89 -7.10
N ARG A 144 13.35 -5.74 -7.74
CA ARG A 144 12.36 -4.74 -7.32
C ARG A 144 11.74 -5.03 -5.95
N LEU A 145 11.63 -6.30 -5.54
CA LEU A 145 11.23 -6.65 -4.16
C LEU A 145 12.29 -6.21 -3.15
N GLU A 146 13.58 -6.46 -3.42
CA GLU A 146 14.67 -5.97 -2.58
C GLU A 146 14.66 -4.44 -2.45
N ASP A 147 14.49 -3.72 -3.56
CA ASP A 147 14.35 -2.25 -3.60
C ASP A 147 13.14 -1.75 -2.78
N CYS A 148 11.99 -2.43 -2.89
CA CYS A 148 10.79 -2.07 -2.12
C CYS A 148 11.01 -2.26 -0.61
N HIS A 149 11.64 -3.36 -0.20
CA HIS A 149 11.95 -3.60 1.21
C HIS A 149 13.01 -2.62 1.74
N ASP A 150 14.01 -2.24 0.94
CA ASP A 150 14.97 -1.18 1.27
C ASP A 150 14.25 0.17 1.48
N TRP A 151 13.29 0.51 0.61
CA TRP A 151 12.48 1.73 0.73
C TRP A 151 11.62 1.74 2.00
N LEU A 152 10.94 0.63 2.30
CA LEU A 152 10.15 0.51 3.53
C LEU A 152 11.04 0.64 4.76
N ALA A 153 12.18 -0.05 4.82
CA ALA A 153 13.11 0.05 5.93
C ALA A 153 13.62 1.49 6.16
N GLN A 154 13.93 2.22 5.08
CA GLN A 154 14.27 3.65 5.14
C GLN A 154 13.09 4.53 5.61
N THR A 155 11.87 4.19 5.21
CA THR A 155 10.63 4.89 5.65
C THR A 155 10.43 4.73 7.16
N HIS A 156 10.56 3.51 7.69
CA HIS A 156 10.49 3.28 9.14
C HIS A 156 11.60 4.04 9.88
N LEU A 157 12.82 4.10 9.35
CA LEU A 157 13.94 4.82 9.96
C LEU A 157 13.68 6.33 10.01
N PHE A 158 13.23 6.91 8.89
CA PHE A 158 12.87 8.33 8.79
C PHE A 158 11.76 8.72 9.78
N VAL A 159 10.71 7.90 9.88
CA VAL A 159 9.59 8.12 10.80
C VAL A 159 10.02 7.93 12.27
N GLY A 160 10.89 6.95 12.56
CA GLY A 160 11.48 6.76 13.89
C GLY A 160 12.30 7.98 14.34
N HIS A 161 13.17 8.48 13.46
CA HIS A 161 13.92 9.73 13.67
C HIS A 161 13.03 10.95 13.90
N PHE A 162 11.91 11.06 13.17
CA PHE A 162 10.93 12.12 13.38
C PHE A 162 10.30 12.05 14.79
N TYR A 163 9.89 10.87 15.24
CA TYR A 163 9.35 10.70 16.60
C TYR A 163 10.40 10.94 17.69
N PHE A 164 11.64 10.49 17.49
CA PHE A 164 12.74 10.71 18.43
C PHE A 164 13.02 12.21 18.62
N ARG A 165 13.12 12.99 17.54
CA ARG A 165 13.28 14.45 17.60
C ARG A 165 12.12 15.19 18.29
N ARG A 166 10.94 14.58 18.35
CA ARG A 166 9.76 15.11 19.06
C ARG A 166 9.63 14.60 20.50
N ALA A 167 10.67 13.96 21.06
CA ALA A 167 10.67 13.31 22.36
C ALA A 167 9.56 12.25 22.54
N SER A 168 9.01 11.72 21.43
CA SER A 168 8.00 10.66 21.44
C SER A 168 8.68 9.30 21.42
N TYR A 169 9.43 9.00 22.48
CA TYR A 169 10.35 7.87 22.52
C TYR A 169 9.65 6.52 22.37
N LEU A 170 8.44 6.33 22.93
CA LEU A 170 7.69 5.08 22.75
C LEU A 170 7.32 4.82 21.27
N ALA A 171 6.93 5.87 20.53
CA ALA A 171 6.62 5.76 19.10
C ALA A 171 7.89 5.58 18.25
N ALA A 172 9.00 6.23 18.63
CA ALA A 172 10.29 6.03 17.99
C ALA A 172 10.80 4.58 18.17
N ALA A 173 10.73 4.05 19.40
CA ALA A 173 11.12 2.68 19.72
C ALA A 173 10.33 1.67 18.89
N HIS A 174 9.01 1.81 18.79
CA HIS A 174 8.18 0.97 17.92
C HIS A 174 8.64 1.01 16.45
N ARG A 175 9.00 2.18 15.93
CA ARG A 175 9.44 2.31 14.52
C ARG A 175 10.80 1.69 14.27
N PHE A 176 11.75 1.83 15.18
CA PHE A 176 13.06 1.16 15.05
C PHE A 176 12.98 -0.35 15.29
N ASP A 177 12.11 -0.80 16.20
CA ASP A 177 11.85 -2.22 16.47
C ASP A 177 11.18 -2.94 15.28
N GLN A 178 10.31 -2.26 14.52
CA GLN A 178 9.79 -2.78 13.24
C GLN A 178 10.91 -3.08 12.24
N ILE A 179 11.95 -2.24 12.13
CA ILE A 179 13.09 -2.50 11.23
C ILE A 179 13.85 -3.75 11.68
N MET A 180 13.99 -3.97 13.00
CA MET A 180 14.68 -5.15 13.53
C MET A 180 13.90 -6.46 13.36
N LYS A 181 12.57 -6.38 13.28
CA LYS A 181 11.68 -7.52 13.01
C LYS A 181 11.59 -7.85 11.53
N ASP A 182 11.29 -6.84 10.72
CA ASP A 182 10.88 -7.03 9.32
C ASP A 182 12.07 -6.90 8.35
N TYR A 183 13.09 -6.10 8.71
CA TYR A 183 14.22 -5.73 7.85
C TYR A 183 15.62 -5.93 8.49
N PRO A 184 15.88 -7.04 9.21
CA PRO A 184 17.11 -7.25 9.98
C PRO A 184 18.40 -7.20 9.16
N ASP A 185 18.36 -7.53 7.87
CA ASP A 185 19.56 -7.70 7.05
C ASP A 185 19.80 -6.49 6.11
N LYS A 186 18.93 -5.47 6.20
CA LYS A 186 19.03 -4.25 5.39
C LYS A 186 20.07 -3.28 5.95
N LYS A 187 20.64 -2.44 5.10
CA LYS A 187 21.72 -1.48 5.43
C LYS A 187 21.39 -0.53 6.58
N VAL A 188 20.10 -0.25 6.81
CA VAL A 188 19.60 0.62 7.88
C VAL A 188 19.47 -0.07 9.25
N ALA A 189 19.53 -1.40 9.32
CA ALA A 189 19.32 -2.14 10.56
C ALA A 189 20.33 -1.82 11.68
N PRO A 190 21.64 -1.64 11.42
CA PRO A 190 22.59 -1.25 12.48
C PRO A 190 22.29 0.15 13.05
N GLU A 191 21.88 1.10 12.19
CA GLU A 191 21.46 2.43 12.63
C GLU A 191 20.19 2.33 13.48
N ALA A 192 19.18 1.62 12.98
CA ALA A 192 17.91 1.41 13.69
C ALA A 192 18.13 0.80 15.08
N LEU A 193 19.01 -0.21 15.20
CA LEU A 193 19.32 -0.83 16.48
C LEU A 193 20.03 0.11 17.46
N TYR A 194 20.96 0.94 16.95
CA TYR A 194 21.61 1.98 17.76
C TYR A 194 20.62 3.07 18.21
N GLN A 195 19.74 3.54 17.32
CA GLN A 195 18.69 4.51 17.64
C GLN A 195 17.64 3.93 18.60
N LEU A 196 17.32 2.64 18.49
CA LEU A 196 16.47 1.94 19.46
C LEU A 196 17.11 1.91 20.85
N ALA A 197 18.42 1.64 20.95
CA ALA A 197 19.14 1.70 22.22
C ALA A 197 19.19 3.12 22.81
N LEU A 198 19.44 4.14 21.99
CA LEU A 198 19.33 5.54 22.40
C LEU A 198 17.92 5.86 22.92
N THR A 199 16.89 5.37 22.24
CA THR A 199 15.48 5.58 22.62
C THR A 199 15.16 4.93 23.96
N TYR A 200 15.65 3.72 24.24
CA TYR A 200 15.48 3.07 25.55
C TYR A 200 16.21 3.82 26.68
N ARG A 201 17.39 4.40 26.42
CA ARG A 201 18.07 5.27 27.38
C ARG A 201 17.25 6.52 27.71
N GLU A 202 16.66 7.19 26.72
CA GLU A 202 15.80 8.36 26.97
C GLU A 202 14.52 8.00 27.73
N LEU A 203 14.06 6.75 27.63
CA LEU A 203 12.97 6.19 28.44
C LEU A 203 13.42 5.77 29.86
N GLY A 204 14.71 5.83 30.19
CA GLY A 204 15.28 5.34 31.44
C GLY A 204 15.44 3.82 31.55
N ALA A 205 15.17 3.07 30.47
CA ALA A 205 15.32 1.62 30.38
C ALA A 205 16.77 1.25 30.02
N ASP A 206 17.71 1.61 30.89
CA ASP A 206 19.16 1.45 30.66
C ASP A 206 19.56 -0.03 30.43
N ASP A 207 18.88 -0.99 31.05
CA ASP A 207 19.10 -2.43 30.85
C ASP A 207 18.78 -2.86 29.40
N TRP A 208 17.62 -2.45 28.87
CA TRP A 208 17.20 -2.73 27.50
C TRP A 208 18.09 -1.99 26.49
N ALA A 209 18.51 -0.76 26.79
CA ALA A 209 19.49 -0.04 25.99
C ALA A 209 20.81 -0.82 25.92
N ALA A 210 21.33 -1.30 27.06
CA ALA A 210 22.56 -2.07 27.12
C ALA A 210 22.45 -3.42 26.36
N GLU A 211 21.31 -4.11 26.44
CA GLU A 211 21.03 -5.31 25.65
C GLU A 211 21.12 -5.05 24.14
N LYS A 212 20.44 -4.00 23.63
CA LYS A 212 20.45 -3.69 22.18
C LYS A 212 21.83 -3.24 21.69
N LEU A 213 22.63 -2.59 22.53
CA LEU A 213 24.02 -2.24 22.20
C LEU A 213 24.96 -3.45 22.15
N ARG A 214 24.74 -4.47 23.00
CA ARG A 214 25.47 -5.74 22.92
C ARG A 214 25.11 -6.49 21.63
N LEU A 215 23.81 -6.59 21.32
CA LEU A 215 23.32 -7.16 20.06
C LEU A 215 23.87 -6.44 18.82
N LEU A 216 24.00 -5.11 18.86
CA LEU A 216 24.62 -4.33 17.78
C LEU A 216 26.08 -4.73 17.53
N ALA A 217 26.86 -4.88 18.60
CA ALA A 217 28.27 -5.27 18.53
C ALA A 217 28.47 -6.73 18.09
N GLU A 218 27.53 -7.62 18.41
CA GLU A 218 27.52 -9.03 18.01
C GLU A 218 27.10 -9.21 16.54
N LYS A 219 25.95 -8.65 16.16
CA LYS A 219 25.33 -8.91 14.85
C LYS A 219 25.88 -8.04 13.72
N TYR A 220 26.32 -6.82 14.01
CA TYR A 220 26.77 -5.85 12.99
C TYR A 220 28.18 -5.28 13.28
N PRO A 221 29.20 -6.13 13.51
CA PRO A 221 30.52 -5.73 14.02
C PRO A 221 31.27 -4.71 13.14
N ASN A 222 30.96 -4.68 11.84
CA ASN A 222 31.58 -3.79 10.85
C ASN A 222 30.80 -2.48 10.61
N SER A 223 29.76 -2.19 11.38
CA SER A 223 28.96 -0.97 11.21
C SER A 223 29.55 0.22 11.98
N ASP A 224 29.44 1.42 11.41
CA ASP A 224 29.96 2.67 12.00
C ASP A 224 29.44 2.91 13.43
N PHE A 225 28.19 2.50 13.69
CA PHE A 225 27.51 2.65 14.97
C PHE A 225 28.08 1.78 16.10
N VAL A 226 28.90 0.75 15.83
CA VAL A 226 29.51 -0.08 16.88
C VAL A 226 30.45 0.74 17.77
N GLY A 227 31.18 1.69 17.19
CA GLY A 227 32.11 2.54 17.94
C GLY A 227 31.39 3.40 18.99
N ASP A 228 30.31 4.08 18.59
CA ASP A 228 29.50 4.88 19.48
C ASP A 228 28.60 4.05 20.41
N GLY A 229 28.13 2.89 19.94
CA GLY A 229 27.41 1.91 20.75
C GLY A 229 28.24 1.39 21.92
N ARG A 230 29.51 1.03 21.69
CA ARG A 230 30.45 0.62 22.76
C ARG A 230 30.73 1.76 23.75
N ARG A 231 30.90 3.00 23.25
CA ARG A 231 31.06 4.19 24.10
C ARG A 231 29.84 4.47 24.96
N LEU A 232 28.64 4.23 24.43
CA LEU A 232 27.40 4.39 25.17
C LEU A 232 27.22 3.29 26.22
N LEU A 233 27.44 2.02 25.85
CA LEU A 233 27.37 0.89 26.77
C LEU A 233 28.28 1.10 27.99
N ALA A 234 29.53 1.51 27.77
CA ALA A 234 30.49 1.83 28.84
C ALA A 234 30.10 3.05 29.71
N LYS A 235 29.17 3.90 29.28
CA LYS A 235 28.57 4.97 30.12
C LYS A 235 27.42 4.42 30.96
N LEU A 236 26.59 3.54 30.40
CA LEU A 236 25.49 2.89 31.11
C LEU A 236 26.03 2.00 32.23
N GLU A 237 27.05 1.18 31.96
CA GLU A 237 27.66 0.27 32.94
C GLU A 237 28.41 1.00 34.09
N LYS A 238 28.84 2.24 33.86
CA LYS A 238 29.46 3.09 34.91
C LYS A 238 28.46 3.80 35.80
N LYS A 239 27.20 3.94 35.37
CA LYS A 239 26.11 4.48 36.18
C LYS A 239 25.67 3.32 37.09
N PRO A 240 25.89 3.39 38.42
CA PRO A 240 25.44 2.32 39.31
C PRO A 240 23.93 2.18 39.14
N ALA A 241 23.46 0.94 39.01
CA ALA A 241 22.05 0.64 38.78
C ALA A 241 21.20 1.27 39.89
N THR A 242 20.55 2.40 39.57
CA THR A 242 19.47 2.94 40.40
C THR A 242 18.39 1.90 40.42
N THR A 243 18.17 1.32 41.61
CA THR A 243 17.32 0.15 41.85
C THR A 243 15.99 0.24 41.10
N PRO A 244 15.51 -0.86 40.49
CA PRO A 244 14.18 -0.88 39.89
C PRO A 244 13.13 -0.52 40.96
N PRO A 245 12.02 0.13 40.59
CA PRO A 245 10.90 0.31 41.50
C PRO A 245 10.48 -1.05 42.06
N THR A 246 10.47 -1.12 43.38
CA THR A 246 10.19 -2.31 44.19
C THR A 246 8.95 -3.06 43.71
N SER A 247 9.14 -4.35 43.40
CA SER A 247 8.13 -5.41 43.26
C SER A 247 6.67 -4.97 43.07
N VAL A 248 6.14 -5.19 41.86
CA VAL A 248 4.77 -5.71 41.78
C VAL A 248 4.85 -7.16 42.24
N ALA A 249 4.70 -7.37 43.55
CA ALA A 249 4.67 -8.69 44.14
C ALA A 249 3.50 -9.49 43.54
N ALA A 250 3.68 -10.80 43.41
CA ALA A 250 2.67 -11.69 42.85
C ALA A 250 1.37 -11.65 43.68
N ALA A 251 0.36 -10.96 43.16
CA ALA A 251 -1.03 -11.17 43.56
C ALA A 251 -1.56 -12.38 42.79
N THR A 252 -1.39 -13.56 43.36
CA THR A 252 -2.01 -14.79 42.85
C THR A 252 -3.51 -14.75 43.14
N GLU A 253 -4.30 -14.17 42.24
CA GLU A 253 -5.77 -14.34 42.31
C GLU A 253 -6.13 -15.80 41.96
N PRO A 254 -6.92 -16.50 42.80
CA PRO A 254 -7.36 -17.86 42.49
C PRO A 254 -8.37 -17.86 41.34
N ALA A 255 -8.31 -18.88 40.48
CA ALA A 255 -9.27 -19.06 39.40
C ALA A 255 -10.72 -19.16 39.94
N PRO A 256 -11.72 -18.51 39.30
CA PRO A 256 -13.12 -18.68 39.68
C PRO A 256 -13.56 -20.12 39.46
N GLN A 257 -13.99 -20.79 40.54
CA GLN A 257 -14.51 -22.15 40.46
C GLN A 257 -15.91 -22.14 39.81
N LEU A 258 -16.07 -22.89 38.72
CA LEU A 258 -17.41 -23.21 38.21
C LEU A 258 -18.08 -24.22 39.15
N ALA A 259 -19.15 -23.81 39.83
CA ALA A 259 -19.99 -24.73 40.59
C ALA A 259 -20.94 -25.51 39.64
N PRO A 260 -21.19 -26.81 39.87
CA PRO A 260 -21.92 -27.66 38.93
C PRO A 260 -23.42 -27.79 39.24
N GLY A 261 -24.20 -28.06 38.19
CA GLY A 261 -25.43 -28.86 38.30
C GLY A 261 -26.75 -28.16 37.96
N LEU A 262 -27.34 -28.53 36.81
CA LEU A 262 -28.54 -29.39 36.80
C LEU A 262 -28.90 -29.82 35.38
N LEU A 263 -28.86 -31.14 35.15
CA LEU A 263 -29.46 -31.77 33.98
C LEU A 263 -30.97 -31.89 34.20
N ALA A 264 -31.77 -31.41 33.24
CA ALA A 264 -33.18 -31.80 33.10
C ALA A 264 -33.55 -31.86 31.62
N SER A 265 -33.84 -33.07 31.15
CA SER A 265 -34.24 -33.39 29.77
C SER A 265 -35.72 -33.11 29.53
N ALA A 266 -36.07 -32.57 28.35
CA ALA A 266 -37.38 -32.79 27.75
C ALA A 266 -37.36 -32.69 26.21
N SER A 267 -37.52 -33.86 25.61
CA SER A 267 -37.80 -34.18 24.22
C SER A 267 -38.76 -33.24 23.48
N GLY A 268 -38.47 -33.02 22.20
CA GLY A 268 -39.09 -31.99 21.35
C GLY A 268 -40.55 -32.17 20.91
N ILE A 269 -41.04 -31.13 20.23
CA ILE A 269 -42.29 -31.11 19.44
C ILE A 269 -41.99 -30.46 18.07
N LYS A 270 -42.81 -30.79 17.07
CA LYS A 270 -42.64 -30.60 15.62
C LYS A 270 -42.57 -29.17 15.09
N ALA A 271 -42.05 -29.07 13.86
CA ALA A 271 -42.02 -27.89 13.01
C ALA A 271 -43.40 -27.35 12.59
N ALA A 272 -43.44 -26.06 12.27
CA ALA A 272 -44.44 -25.42 11.42
C ALA A 272 -43.79 -24.33 10.55
N SER A 273 -44.37 -24.07 9.38
CA SER A 273 -43.83 -23.26 8.29
C SER A 273 -43.98 -21.74 8.46
N ALA A 274 -43.14 -20.97 7.77
CA ALA A 274 -43.25 -19.52 7.64
C ALA A 274 -44.55 -19.06 6.95
N PRO A 275 -44.91 -17.78 7.14
CA PRO A 275 -45.19 -16.94 5.98
C PRO A 275 -44.46 -15.59 6.02
N ASN A 276 -44.17 -15.04 4.84
CA ASN A 276 -43.83 -13.63 4.67
C ASN A 276 -45.04 -12.75 4.93
N LEU A 277 -44.85 -11.57 5.54
CA LEU A 277 -45.54 -10.37 5.07
C LEU A 277 -44.75 -9.09 5.38
N SER A 278 -44.74 -8.20 4.41
CA SER A 278 -44.27 -6.83 4.52
C SER A 278 -45.27 -5.92 5.25
N THR A 279 -44.78 -4.75 5.68
CA THR A 279 -45.54 -3.51 6.03
C THR A 279 -45.85 -3.28 7.52
N LEU A 280 -45.86 -1.98 7.90
CA LEU A 280 -46.13 -1.32 9.21
C LEU A 280 -44.86 -1.14 10.08
N ARG A 281 -44.12 -0.03 10.02
CA ARG A 281 -44.42 1.43 10.13
C ARG A 281 -44.76 1.89 11.56
N SER A 282 -44.19 3.06 11.91
CA SER A 282 -44.36 3.89 13.13
C SER A 282 -43.68 3.43 14.42
N THR A 283 -42.84 4.34 14.94
CA THR A 283 -42.28 4.38 16.30
C THR A 283 -43.32 4.99 17.27
N PRO A 284 -43.11 4.97 18.61
CA PRO A 284 -42.20 5.96 19.23
C PRO A 284 -41.33 5.44 20.40
N ASN A 285 -40.28 6.23 20.67
CA ASN A 285 -39.46 6.31 21.89
C ASN A 285 -39.87 5.45 23.11
N LEU A 286 -38.95 4.59 23.55
CA LEU A 286 -38.77 4.30 24.98
C LEU A 286 -37.32 4.60 25.37
N SER A 287 -37.13 5.51 26.33
CA SER A 287 -35.82 5.93 26.82
C SER A 287 -35.18 4.85 27.68
N LEU A 288 -34.07 4.26 27.24
CA LEU A 288 -33.17 3.51 28.12
C LEU A 288 -31.91 4.33 28.38
N ARG A 289 -31.76 4.73 29.66
CA ARG A 289 -30.53 5.31 30.19
C ARG A 289 -29.40 4.30 30.04
N GLN A 290 -28.55 4.47 29.03
CA GLN A 290 -27.25 3.82 29.02
C GLN A 290 -26.29 4.63 29.87
N SER A 291 -25.89 4.06 31.00
CA SER A 291 -24.81 4.57 31.84
C SER A 291 -23.49 4.47 31.08
N PHE A 292 -22.98 5.60 30.61
CA PHE A 292 -21.65 5.70 30.01
C PHE A 292 -20.58 5.32 31.04
N VAL A 293 -20.08 4.08 30.97
CA VAL A 293 -18.84 3.70 31.65
C VAL A 293 -17.68 4.24 30.83
N SER A 294 -16.97 5.22 31.39
CA SER A 294 -15.77 5.78 30.78
C SER A 294 -14.69 4.70 30.67
N CYS A 295 -14.34 4.28 29.46
CA CYS A 295 -13.24 3.34 29.26
C CYS A 295 -11.91 4.02 29.62
N ARG A 296 -11.33 3.63 30.76
CA ARG A 296 -10.02 4.10 31.21
C ARG A 296 -8.95 3.27 30.53
N LEU A 297 -7.98 3.97 29.93
CA LEU A 297 -6.71 3.50 29.35
C LEU A 297 -6.37 1.99 29.47
N GLY A 298 -6.07 1.37 28.33
CA GLY A 298 -4.94 0.43 28.27
C GLY A 298 -5.20 -1.04 27.93
N ALA A 299 -6.39 -1.43 27.44
CA ALA A 299 -6.63 -2.78 26.93
C ALA A 299 -7.33 -2.71 25.56
N TRP A 300 -6.76 -3.40 24.56
CA TRP A 300 -7.36 -3.53 23.22
C TRP A 300 -7.99 -4.92 23.09
N CYS A 301 -9.31 -4.92 22.92
CA CYS A 301 -10.04 -5.95 22.18
C CYS A 301 -10.19 -5.48 20.73
#